data_AF-A0A2N7R8S3-F1
#
_entry.id   AF-A0A2N7R8S3-F1
#
_cell.length_a   1.000
_cell.length_b   1.000
_cell.length_c   1.000
_cell.angle_alpha   90.00
_cell.angle_beta   90.00
_cell.angle_gamma   90.00
#
_symmetry.space_group_name_H-M   'P 1'
#
loop_
_entity.id
_entity.type
_entity.pdbx_description
1 polymer ?
#
loop_
_entity_poly.entity_id
_entity_poly.type
_entity_poly.pdbx_seq_one_letter_code
_entity_poly.pdbx_strand_id
1 'polypeptide(L)'
;MARSHAPAIAVQLTAPASQDDVWRAAMADRSRPTLRFDLQFDAYSGKPLYYAGWEAQTAFGKATAIGIPFHRGEFGWWNQALLLLFGASVLFSLVSGWVMFFKRRMPGTLGLPRLLPGAWTSPSALAWLVAALMCALMPLLLVSGGLLMLLELGLARRQRLGRRRWAGR
;
A
#
# COMPACT_ATOMS: atom_id res chain seq x y z
N MET A 1 -36.85 10.38 15.51
CA MET A 1 -38.07 10.53 14.68
C MET A 1 -37.79 10.84 13.21
N ALA A 2 -36.75 11.59 12.83
CA ALA A 2 -36.45 11.84 11.40
C ALA A 2 -35.93 10.61 10.62
N ARG A 3 -35.10 9.76 11.24
CA ARG A 3 -34.55 8.53 10.61
C ARG A 3 -35.60 7.49 10.21
N SER A 4 -36.77 7.47 10.85
CA SER A 4 -37.82 6.49 10.52
C SER A 4 -38.53 6.81 9.20
N HIS A 5 -38.35 8.00 8.65
CA HIS A 5 -38.90 8.43 7.37
C HIS A 5 -37.82 8.59 6.28
N ALA A 6 -36.56 8.30 6.61
CA ALA A 6 -35.48 8.40 5.64
C ALA A 6 -35.52 7.23 4.66
N PRO A 7 -35.27 7.47 3.36
CA PRO A 7 -35.20 6.39 2.37
C PRO A 7 -34.10 5.39 2.73
N ALA A 8 -34.28 4.14 2.30
CA ALA A 8 -33.37 3.03 2.62
C ALA A 8 -31.94 3.18 2.04
N ILE A 9 -31.73 4.17 1.17
CA ILE A 9 -30.45 4.49 0.54
C ILE A 9 -30.08 5.94 0.81
N ALA A 10 -28.80 6.17 1.13
CA ALA A 10 -28.22 7.51 1.14
C ALA A 10 -27.58 7.76 -0.23
N VAL A 11 -27.94 8.87 -0.87
CA VAL A 11 -27.44 9.26 -2.19
C VAL A 11 -26.64 10.55 -2.06
N GLN A 12 -25.46 10.56 -2.67
CA GLN A 12 -24.64 11.74 -2.85
C GLN A 12 -24.88 12.29 -4.25
N LEU A 13 -25.33 13.55 -4.32
CA LEU A 13 -25.46 14.30 -5.56
C LEU A 13 -24.22 15.18 -5.73
N THR A 14 -23.65 15.17 -6.93
CA THR A 14 -22.54 16.05 -7.33
C THR A 14 -23.03 16.93 -8.47
N ALA A 15 -22.97 18.25 -8.24
CA ALA A 15 -23.34 19.23 -9.24
C ALA A 15 -22.31 19.29 -10.38
N PRO A 16 -22.74 19.61 -11.61
CA PRO A 16 -21.86 19.82 -12.74
C PRO A 16 -20.94 21.02 -12.50
N ALA A 17 -19.71 20.95 -13.00
CA ALA A 17 -18.73 22.02 -12.83
C ALA A 17 -18.88 23.15 -13.87
N SER A 18 -19.52 22.88 -15.01
CA SER A 18 -19.79 23.82 -16.09
C SER A 18 -21.16 23.56 -16.71
N GLN A 19 -21.59 24.42 -17.64
CA GLN A 19 -22.89 24.29 -18.31
C GLN A 19 -23.03 23.04 -19.18
N ASP A 20 -21.90 22.51 -19.69
CA ASP A 20 -21.88 21.30 -20.54
C ASP A 20 -21.62 20.01 -19.74
N ASP A 21 -21.46 20.10 -18.41
CA ASP A 21 -21.22 18.94 -17.54
C ASP A 21 -22.54 18.38 -16.99
N VAL A 22 -22.50 17.15 -16.50
CA VAL A 22 -23.69 16.38 -16.12
C VAL A 22 -23.83 16.28 -14.60
N TRP A 23 -25.07 16.15 -14.13
CA TRP A 23 -25.30 15.81 -12.73
C TRP A 23 -24.95 14.35 -12.47
N ARG A 24 -24.32 14.09 -11.33
CA ARG A 24 -23.96 12.74 -10.91
C ARG A 24 -24.63 12.40 -9.60
N ALA A 25 -25.24 11.22 -9.54
CA ALA A 25 -25.78 10.63 -8.33
C ALA A 25 -25.05 9.31 -8.07
N ALA A 26 -24.53 9.14 -6.88
CA ALA A 26 -23.94 7.89 -6.44
C ALA A 26 -24.43 7.55 -5.04
N MET A 27 -24.34 6.29 -4.66
CA MET A 27 -24.56 5.90 -3.27
C MET A 27 -23.55 6.59 -2.34
N ALA A 28 -24.04 7.13 -1.22
CA ALA A 28 -23.23 7.70 -0.15
C ALA A 28 -22.82 6.67 0.93
N ASP A 29 -23.64 5.64 1.17
CA ASP A 29 -23.37 4.63 2.20
C ASP A 29 -22.34 3.60 1.76
N ARG A 30 -21.11 3.74 2.25
CA ARG A 30 -19.99 2.86 1.92
C ARG A 30 -20.03 1.50 2.64
N SER A 31 -20.86 1.34 3.68
CA SER A 31 -20.95 0.09 4.43
C SER A 31 -21.69 -1.03 3.67
N ARG A 32 -22.44 -0.68 2.62
CA ARG A 32 -23.27 -1.59 1.83
C ARG A 32 -22.83 -1.62 0.35
N PRO A 33 -21.66 -2.18 0.03
CA PRO A 33 -21.06 -2.06 -1.30
C PRO A 33 -21.92 -2.63 -2.44
N THR A 34 -22.76 -3.63 -2.16
CA THR A 34 -23.65 -4.27 -3.15
C THR A 34 -24.81 -3.39 -3.61
N LEU A 35 -25.12 -2.32 -2.88
CA LEU A 35 -26.16 -1.36 -3.28
C LEU A 35 -25.55 -0.18 -4.09
N ARG A 36 -24.24 -0.22 -4.39
CA ARG A 36 -23.53 0.86 -5.10
C ARG A 36 -24.06 1.02 -6.52
N PHE A 37 -24.25 2.27 -6.91
CA PHE A 37 -24.59 2.65 -8.28
C PHE A 37 -23.92 3.97 -8.64
N ASP A 38 -23.72 4.17 -9.94
CA ASP A 38 -23.33 5.45 -10.54
C ASP A 38 -24.40 5.84 -11.56
N LEU A 39 -25.00 7.01 -11.39
CA LEU A 39 -26.01 7.57 -12.27
C LEU A 39 -25.55 8.94 -12.74
N GLN A 40 -25.61 9.19 -14.04
CA GLN A 40 -25.40 10.52 -14.63
C GLN A 40 -26.66 10.92 -15.38
N PHE A 41 -27.10 12.16 -15.20
CA PHE A 41 -28.33 12.65 -15.79
C PHE A 41 -28.22 14.10 -16.22
N ASP A 42 -29.00 14.45 -17.24
CA ASP A 42 -29.07 15.81 -17.77
C ASP A 42 -29.78 16.76 -16.79
N ALA A 43 -29.22 17.96 -16.63
CA ALA A 43 -29.68 18.95 -15.64
C ALA A 43 -31.08 19.49 -15.93
N TYR A 44 -31.44 19.62 -17.20
CA TYR A 44 -32.65 20.31 -17.63
C TYR A 44 -33.80 19.36 -17.90
N SER A 45 -33.52 18.25 -18.58
CA SER A 45 -34.51 17.24 -18.95
C SER A 45 -34.66 16.13 -17.92
N GLY A 46 -33.70 15.97 -17.00
CA GLY A 46 -33.68 14.87 -16.03
C GLY A 46 -33.47 13.48 -16.66
N LYS A 47 -33.16 13.41 -17.96
CA LYS A 47 -32.96 12.13 -18.65
C LYS A 47 -31.68 11.46 -18.15
N PRO A 48 -31.73 10.16 -17.82
CA PRO A 48 -30.53 9.41 -17.48
C PRO A 48 -29.65 9.27 -18.73
N LEU A 49 -28.41 9.73 -18.61
CA LEU A 49 -27.39 9.63 -19.66
C LEU A 49 -26.52 8.38 -19.45
N TYR A 50 -26.34 7.97 -18.21
CA TYR A 50 -25.58 6.77 -17.85
C TYR A 50 -26.10 6.18 -16.54
N TYR A 51 -26.19 4.85 -16.47
CA TYR A 51 -26.49 4.14 -15.24
C TYR A 51 -25.67 2.85 -15.15
N ALA A 52 -24.97 2.68 -14.04
CA ALA A 52 -24.29 1.43 -13.69
C ALA A 52 -24.57 1.06 -12.24
N GLY A 53 -25.50 0.12 -12.05
CA GLY A 53 -25.69 -0.57 -10.76
C GLY A 53 -24.59 -1.60 -10.50
N TRP A 54 -24.67 -2.28 -9.35
CA TRP A 54 -23.67 -3.26 -8.89
C TRP A 54 -23.29 -4.30 -9.94
N GLU A 55 -24.25 -4.88 -10.66
CA GLU A 55 -23.96 -5.93 -11.65
C GLU A 55 -23.13 -5.43 -12.83
N ALA A 56 -23.33 -4.17 -13.23
CA ALA A 56 -22.62 -3.53 -14.33
C ALA A 56 -21.23 -2.99 -13.91
N GLN A 57 -20.86 -3.06 -12.63
CA GLN A 57 -19.55 -2.63 -12.15
C GLN A 57 -18.46 -3.62 -12.58
N THR A 58 -17.29 -3.07 -12.95
CA THR A 58 -16.11 -3.90 -13.27
C THR A 58 -15.62 -4.67 -12.05
N ALA A 59 -14.85 -5.75 -12.27
CA ALA A 59 -14.25 -6.51 -11.17
C ALA A 59 -13.39 -5.61 -10.25
N PHE A 60 -12.64 -4.67 -10.84
CA PHE A 60 -11.87 -3.68 -10.09
C PHE A 60 -12.77 -2.69 -9.31
N GLY A 61 -13.87 -2.24 -9.91
CA GLY A 61 -14.87 -1.42 -9.24
C GLY A 61 -15.49 -2.12 -8.03
N LYS A 62 -15.86 -3.40 -8.17
CA LYS A 62 -16.36 -4.23 -7.08
C LYS A 62 -15.30 -4.44 -5.99
N ALA A 63 -14.06 -4.73 -6.38
CA ALA A 63 -12.94 -4.91 -5.45
C ALA A 63 -12.67 -3.65 -4.61
N THR A 64 -12.65 -2.48 -5.23
CA THR A 64 -12.46 -1.20 -4.51
C THR A 64 -13.68 -0.83 -3.65
N ALA A 65 -14.90 -1.11 -4.14
CA ALA A 65 -16.13 -0.89 -3.40
C ALA A 65 -16.17 -1.70 -2.09
N ILE A 66 -15.64 -2.92 -2.08
CA ILE A 66 -15.59 -3.77 -0.88
C ILE A 66 -14.32 -3.48 -0.06
N GLY A 67 -13.18 -3.36 -0.73
CA GLY A 67 -11.86 -3.30 -0.11
C GLY A 67 -11.60 -2.00 0.65
N ILE A 68 -12.04 -0.85 0.13
CA ILE A 68 -11.82 0.44 0.81
C ILE A 68 -12.63 0.50 2.12
N PRO A 69 -13.95 0.21 2.14
CA PRO A 69 -14.72 0.18 3.40
C PRO A 69 -14.22 -0.88 4.37
N PHE A 70 -13.80 -2.04 3.88
CA PHE A 70 -13.14 -3.06 4.70
C PHE A 70 -11.89 -2.49 5.37
N HIS A 71 -10.96 -1.93 4.60
CA HIS A 71 -9.71 -1.36 5.10
C HIS A 71 -9.93 -0.18 6.07
N ARG A 72 -11.03 0.56 5.92
CA ARG A 72 -11.40 1.68 6.80
C ARG A 72 -12.19 1.26 8.04
N GLY A 73 -12.51 -0.03 8.22
CA GLY A 73 -13.24 -0.49 9.40
C GLY A 73 -14.76 -0.24 9.35
N GLU A 74 -15.35 -0.11 8.15
CA GLU A 74 -16.75 0.34 7.98
C GLU A 74 -17.80 -0.79 8.01
N PHE A 75 -17.39 -2.06 8.05
CA PHE A 75 -18.29 -3.24 8.21
C PHE A 75 -18.71 -3.57 9.64
N GLY A 76 -18.52 -2.63 10.57
CA GLY A 76 -18.91 -2.77 11.98
C GLY A 76 -17.77 -3.20 12.89
N TRP A 77 -18.14 -3.54 14.13
CA TRP A 77 -17.17 -3.70 15.24
C TRP A 77 -16.17 -4.84 15.02
N TRP A 78 -16.57 -5.94 14.38
CA TRP A 78 -15.69 -7.07 14.11
C TRP A 78 -14.53 -6.68 13.19
N ASN A 79 -14.82 -5.84 12.18
CA ASN A 79 -13.83 -5.37 11.21
C ASN A 79 -12.84 -4.42 11.89
N GLN A 80 -13.34 -3.53 12.74
CA GLN A 80 -12.51 -2.64 13.54
C GLN A 80 -11.59 -3.41 14.49
N ALA A 81 -12.11 -4.43 15.17
CA ALA A 81 -11.32 -5.30 16.05
C ALA A 81 -10.22 -6.05 15.27
N LEU A 82 -10.55 -6.56 14.07
CA LEU A 82 -9.59 -7.22 13.18
C LEU A 82 -8.46 -6.25 12.77
N LEU A 83 -8.81 -5.05 12.33
CA LEU A 83 -7.83 -4.03 11.93
C LEU A 83 -6.97 -3.56 13.11
N LEU A 84 -7.56 -3.43 14.30
CA LEU A 84 -6.84 -3.11 15.53
C LEU A 84 -5.82 -4.20 15.88
N LEU A 85 -6.24 -5.47 15.85
CA LEU A 85 -5.35 -6.60 16.12
C LEU A 85 -4.21 -6.68 15.10
N PHE A 86 -4.51 -6.46 13.82
CA PHE A 86 -3.50 -6.39 12.76
C PHE A 86 -2.50 -5.26 13.02
N GLY A 87 -2.98 -4.05 13.31
CA GLY A 87 -2.13 -2.91 13.65
C GLY A 87 -1.26 -3.16 14.89
N ALA A 88 -1.83 -3.74 15.94
CA ALA A 88 -1.10 -4.11 17.15
C ALA A 88 -0.01 -5.15 16.87
N SER A 89 -0.28 -6.11 15.99
CA SER A 89 0.69 -7.14 15.58
C SER A 89 1.85 -6.55 14.78
N VAL A 90 1.58 -5.58 13.90
CA VAL A 90 2.64 -4.85 13.19
C VAL A 90 3.51 -4.05 14.16
N LEU A 91 2.91 -3.32 15.10
CA LEU A 91 3.65 -2.58 16.14
C LEU A 91 4.49 -3.52 17.01
N PHE A 92 3.91 -4.64 17.44
CA PHE A 92 4.62 -5.66 18.18
C PHE A 92 5.80 -6.23 17.37
N SER A 93 5.63 -6.48 16.08
CA SER A 93 6.69 -6.95 15.18
C SER A 93 7.84 -5.93 15.07
N LEU A 94 7.52 -4.64 14.92
CA LEU A 94 8.53 -3.58 14.86
C LEU A 94 9.33 -3.47 16.17
N VAL A 95 8.63 -3.44 17.31
CA VAL A 95 9.26 -3.33 18.64
C VAL A 95 10.09 -4.58 18.93
N SER A 96 9.55 -5.77 18.68
CA SER A 96 10.27 -7.03 18.91
C SER A 96 11.51 -7.14 18.03
N GLY A 97 11.43 -6.77 16.74
CA GLY A 97 12.58 -6.71 15.84
C GLY A 97 13.68 -5.77 16.36
N TRP A 98 13.29 -4.59 16.82
CA TRP A 98 14.22 -3.62 17.41
C TRP A 98 14.87 -4.17 18.69
N VAL A 99 14.07 -4.68 19.62
CA VAL A 99 14.57 -5.27 20.87
C VAL A 99 15.50 -6.44 20.60
N MET A 100 15.15 -7.36 19.69
CA MET A 100 16.01 -8.47 19.30
C MET A 100 17.32 -8.01 18.68
N PHE A 101 17.29 -6.95 17.86
CA PHE A 101 18.49 -6.36 17.27
C PHE A 101 19.44 -5.86 18.35
N PHE A 102 18.98 -5.05 19.31
CA PHE A 102 19.84 -4.54 20.39
C PHE A 102 20.32 -5.63 21.34
N LYS A 103 19.50 -6.64 21.62
CA LYS A 103 19.92 -7.78 22.47
C LYS A 103 21.00 -8.64 21.81
N ARG A 104 20.99 -8.77 20.47
CA ARG A 104 21.97 -9.58 19.72
C ARG A 104 23.19 -8.78 19.25
N ARG A 105 23.10 -7.45 19.21
CA ARG A 105 24.19 -6.56 18.79
C ARG A 105 25.33 -6.62 19.80
N MET A 106 26.50 -7.06 19.34
CA MET A 106 27.72 -7.02 20.16
C MET A 106 28.20 -5.56 20.37
N PRO A 107 28.61 -5.18 21.60
CA PRO A 107 29.15 -3.86 21.89
C PRO A 107 30.33 -3.52 20.96
N GLY A 108 30.39 -2.28 20.48
CA GLY A 108 31.44 -1.83 19.55
C GLY A 108 31.27 -2.28 18.10
N THR A 109 30.23 -3.07 17.77
CA THR A 109 29.91 -3.44 16.39
C THR A 109 28.65 -2.72 15.89
N LEU A 110 28.49 -2.60 14.57
CA LEU A 110 27.27 -2.09 13.94
C LEU A 110 26.10 -3.10 13.99
N GLY A 111 26.32 -4.34 14.46
CA GLY A 111 25.30 -5.39 14.44
C GLY A 111 24.93 -5.89 13.04
N LEU A 112 25.67 -5.46 12.02
CA LEU A 112 25.45 -5.86 10.63
C LEU A 112 25.96 -7.29 10.40
N PRO A 113 25.21 -8.13 9.65
CA PRO A 113 25.70 -9.44 9.23
C PRO A 113 27.03 -9.31 8.48
N ARG A 114 27.99 -10.17 8.80
CA ARG A 114 29.22 -10.26 8.00
C ARG A 114 28.88 -10.96 6.68
N LEU A 115 28.95 -10.23 5.57
CA LEU A 115 28.86 -10.83 4.26
C LEU A 115 30.05 -11.77 4.07
N LEU A 116 29.76 -13.08 3.95
CA LEU A 116 30.76 -14.08 3.62
C LEU A 116 31.26 -13.82 2.19
N PRO A 117 32.56 -14.03 1.90
CA PRO A 117 33.06 -14.02 0.54
C PRO A 117 32.25 -14.99 -0.33
N GLY A 118 31.73 -14.52 -1.46
CA GLY A 118 30.88 -15.33 -2.35
C GLY A 118 29.39 -15.35 -1.99
N ALA A 119 28.92 -14.56 -1.01
CA ALA A 119 27.49 -14.51 -0.68
C ALA A 119 26.57 -14.17 -1.89
N TRP A 120 27.07 -13.43 -2.86
CA TRP A 120 26.36 -13.04 -4.09
C TRP A 120 26.07 -14.20 -5.04
N THR A 121 26.77 -15.33 -4.92
CA THR A 121 26.55 -16.55 -5.71
C THR A 121 25.63 -17.55 -5.02
N SER A 122 25.23 -17.27 -3.77
CA SER A 122 24.31 -18.10 -2.98
C SER A 122 22.85 -18.06 -3.45
N PRO A 123 22.29 -16.92 -3.92
CA PRO A 123 20.89 -16.88 -4.36
C PRO A 123 20.68 -17.71 -5.62
N SER A 124 19.60 -18.50 -5.64
CA SER A 124 19.19 -19.25 -6.82
C SER A 124 18.79 -18.33 -7.98
N ALA A 125 18.80 -18.85 -9.21
CA ALA A 125 18.32 -18.10 -10.38
C ALA A 125 16.87 -17.59 -10.19
N LEU A 126 16.03 -18.38 -9.49
CA LEU A 126 14.68 -17.97 -9.14
C LEU A 126 14.68 -16.78 -8.17
N ALA A 127 15.55 -16.78 -7.16
CA ALA A 127 15.65 -15.65 -6.24
C ALA A 127 16.06 -14.36 -6.96
N TRP A 128 16.99 -14.44 -7.92
CA TRP A 128 17.37 -13.31 -8.76
C TRP A 128 16.23 -12.82 -9.67
N LEU A 129 15.48 -13.73 -10.28
CA LEU A 129 14.31 -13.40 -11.09
C LEU A 129 13.23 -12.70 -10.25
N VAL A 130 12.94 -13.21 -9.06
CA VAL A 130 11.96 -12.61 -8.15
C VAL A 130 12.43 -11.22 -7.69
N ALA A 131 13.72 -11.07 -7.34
CA ALA A 131 14.28 -9.78 -6.97
C ALA A 131 14.18 -8.76 -8.11
N ALA A 132 14.54 -9.16 -9.34
CA ALA A 132 14.43 -8.29 -10.52
C ALA A 132 12.97 -7.87 -10.79
N LEU A 133 12.03 -8.82 -10.70
CA LEU A 133 10.61 -8.55 -10.84
C LEU A 133 10.11 -7.57 -9.77
N MET A 134 10.50 -7.77 -8.52
CA MET A 134 10.15 -6.86 -7.41
C MET A 134 10.72 -5.46 -7.61
N CYS A 135 11.97 -5.33 -8.06
CA CYS A 135 12.56 -4.04 -8.39
C CYS A 135 11.83 -3.35 -9.55
N ALA A 136 11.38 -4.09 -10.57
CA ALA A 136 10.63 -3.55 -11.69
C ALA A 136 9.23 -3.07 -11.28
N LEU A 137 8.54 -3.83 -10.42
CA LEU A 137 7.19 -3.51 -9.95
C LEU A 137 7.17 -2.46 -8.83
N MET A 138 8.27 -2.30 -8.09
CA MET A 138 8.37 -1.42 -6.92
C MET A 138 9.51 -0.40 -7.10
N PRO A 139 9.26 0.77 -7.74
CA PRO A 139 10.30 1.76 -8.01
C PRO A 139 11.07 2.21 -6.78
N LEU A 140 10.40 2.31 -5.62
CA LEU A 140 11.04 2.69 -4.37
C LEU A 140 12.04 1.63 -3.88
N LEU A 141 11.76 0.35 -4.10
CA LEU A 141 12.69 -0.74 -3.78
C LEU A 141 13.94 -0.65 -4.66
N LEU A 142 13.76 -0.43 -5.97
CA LEU A 142 14.87 -0.26 -6.90
C LEU A 142 15.78 0.90 -6.50
N VAL A 143 15.19 2.07 -6.20
CA VAL A 143 15.96 3.27 -5.81
C VAL A 143 16.67 3.06 -4.48
N SER A 144 15.97 2.60 -3.44
CA SER A 144 16.56 2.42 -2.10
C SER A 144 17.64 1.33 -2.08
N GLY A 145 17.41 0.20 -2.76
CA GLY A 145 18.39 -0.87 -2.92
C GLY A 145 19.61 -0.42 -3.72
N GLY A 146 19.40 0.32 -4.81
CA GLY A 146 20.49 0.91 -5.61
C GLY A 146 21.35 1.89 -4.81
N LEU A 147 20.72 2.76 -4.02
CA LEU A 147 21.45 3.69 -3.13
C LEU A 147 22.28 2.95 -2.08
N LEU A 148 21.73 1.90 -1.47
CA LEU A 148 22.45 1.06 -0.52
C LEU A 148 23.66 0.39 -1.19
N MET A 149 23.47 -0.16 -2.39
CA MET A 149 24.55 -0.81 -3.15
C MET A 149 25.67 0.18 -3.49
N LEU A 150 25.33 1.40 -3.90
CA LEU A 150 26.33 2.46 -4.15
C LEU A 150 27.09 2.85 -2.88
N LEU A 151 26.39 2.95 -1.74
CA LEU A 151 27.00 3.25 -0.45
C LEU A 151 27.99 2.16 -0.03
N GLU A 152 27.60 0.89 -0.15
CA GLU A 152 28.48 -0.25 0.15
C GLU A 152 29.71 -0.27 -0.77
N LEU A 153 29.54 -0.09 -2.07
CA LEU A 153 30.64 -0.02 -3.03
C LEU A 153 31.60 1.14 -2.72
N GLY A 154 31.06 2.30 -2.30
CA GLY A 154 31.83 3.45 -1.85
C GLY A 154 32.67 3.15 -0.60
N LEU A 155 32.06 2.54 0.42
CA LEU A 155 32.75 2.13 1.65
C LEU A 155 33.83 1.08 1.38
N ALA A 156 33.53 0.07 0.56
CA ALA A 156 34.48 -0.98 0.18
C ALA A 156 35.69 -0.43 -0.57
N ARG A 157 35.49 0.53 -1.49
CA ARG A 157 36.58 1.23 -2.19
C ARG A 157 37.48 1.99 -1.21
N ARG A 158 36.90 2.72 -0.25
CA ARG A 158 37.67 3.46 0.78
C ARG A 158 38.52 2.53 1.64
N GLN A 159 37.97 1.41 2.09
CA GLN A 159 38.70 0.43 2.90
C GLN A 159 39.88 -0.21 2.14
N ARG A 160 39.70 -0.54 0.85
CA ARG A 160 40.78 -1.07 0.00
C ARG A 160 41.92 -0.09 -0.18
N LEU A 161 41.63 1.20 -0.38
CA LEU A 161 42.63 2.26 -0.51
C LEU A 161 43.41 2.49 0.80
N GLY A 162 42.71 2.45 1.94
CA GLY A 162 43.35 2.56 3.26
C GLY A 162 44.32 1.41 3.56
N ARG A 163 43.95 0.16 3.24
CA ARG A 163 44.84 -1.01 3.41
C ARG A 163 46.08 -0.95 2.53
N ARG A 164 45.97 -0.50 1.27
CA ARG A 164 47.13 -0.34 0.37
C ARG A 164 48.14 0.69 0.86
N ARG A 165 47.68 1.77 1.50
CA ARG A 165 48.54 2.82 2.10
C ARG A 165 49.31 2.36 3.34
N TRP A 166 48.88 1.28 3.98
CA TRP A 166 49.52 0.71 5.17
C TRP A 166 50.47 -0.44 4.82
N ALA A 167 50.19 -1.20 3.77
CA ALA A 167 51.06 -2.30 3.29
C ALA A 167 52.28 -1.83 2.47
N GLY A 168 52.38 -0.54 2.16
CA GLY A 168 53.52 0.08 1.46
C GLY A 168 54.48 0.85 2.38
N ARG A 169 54.36 0.68 3.70
CA ARG A 169 55.29 1.11 4.74
C ARG A 169 55.75 -0.13 5.50
#